data_AF-A0A679K301-F1
#
_entry.id   AF-A0A679K301-F1
#
_cell.length_a   1.000
_cell.length_b   1.000
_cell.length_c   1.000
_cell.angle_alpha   90.00
_cell.angle_beta   90.00
_cell.angle_gamma   90.00
#
_symmetry.space_group_name_H-M   'P 1'
#
loop_
_entity.id
_entity.type
_entity.pdbx_description
1 polymer ?
#
loop_
_entity_poly.entity_id
_entity_poly.type
_entity_poly.pdbx_seq_one_letter_code
_entity_poly.pdbx_strand_id
1 'polypeptide(L)'
;MASEKDLSIYHEIPGGPELVRHFGQVPSFHDAETLSLHLNREGPSSLRLHGWVNTGRVEVGSEFVLDRHAIVTFTLEGLMDLQLDGFSIQNVIGGLVLRRAPDRPERRNYLAVDPLPQDIEIELEHCYGLDGIIRARSVAITFEPGLPDGHDA
;
A
#
# COMPACT_ATOMS: atom_id res chain seq x y z
N MET A 1 0.29 24.69 -18.66
CA MET A 1 -0.19 24.45 -17.29
C MET A 1 -0.76 23.04 -17.29
N ALA A 2 0.08 22.03 -17.06
CA ALA A 2 -0.40 20.66 -16.93
C ALA A 2 -1.30 20.63 -15.68
N SER A 3 -2.55 20.16 -15.82
CA SER A 3 -3.44 20.09 -14.65
C SER A 3 -2.85 19.15 -13.63
N GLU A 4 -3.03 19.49 -12.36
CA GLU A 4 -2.73 18.80 -11.09
C GLU A 4 -3.34 17.37 -10.96
N LYS A 5 -3.70 16.73 -12.09
CA LYS A 5 -3.59 15.29 -12.30
C LYS A 5 -2.14 14.98 -12.67
N ASP A 6 -1.22 15.17 -11.74
CA ASP A 6 0.03 14.43 -11.82
C ASP A 6 -0.34 12.96 -11.88
N LEU A 7 0.18 12.26 -12.89
CA LEU A 7 -0.09 10.86 -13.15
C LEU A 7 0.38 10.06 -11.94
N SER A 8 -0.54 9.89 -10.98
CA SER A 8 -0.33 9.05 -9.82
C SER A 8 0.24 7.73 -10.31
N ILE A 9 1.28 7.21 -9.65
CA ILE A 9 1.94 5.96 -10.04
C ILE A 9 0.96 4.78 -10.19
N TYR A 10 -0.21 4.86 -9.55
CA TYR A 10 -1.35 3.96 -9.75
C TYR A 10 -1.81 3.88 -11.22
N HIS A 11 -1.63 4.91 -12.04
CA HIS A 11 -1.94 4.85 -13.47
C HIS A 11 -0.90 4.10 -14.31
N GLU A 12 0.29 3.85 -13.75
CA GLU A 12 1.42 3.25 -14.45
C GLU A 12 1.62 1.77 -14.09
N ILE A 13 1.04 1.31 -12.97
CA ILE A 13 1.20 -0.06 -12.49
C ILE A 13 -0.01 -0.94 -12.82
N PRO A 14 0.19 -2.25 -13.07
CA PRO A 14 -0.92 -3.17 -13.31
C PRO A 14 -1.95 -3.16 -12.17
N GLY A 15 -3.23 -3.04 -12.51
CA GLY A 15 -4.35 -3.04 -11.57
C GLY A 15 -4.60 -1.73 -10.83
N GLY A 16 -3.67 -0.77 -10.89
CA GLY A 16 -3.83 0.52 -10.23
C GLY A 16 -4.96 1.39 -10.82
N PRO A 17 -5.16 1.48 -12.16
CA PRO A 17 -6.31 2.22 -12.71
C PRO A 17 -7.66 1.64 -12.29
N GLU A 18 -7.76 0.31 -12.18
CA GLU A 18 -8.95 -0.40 -11.71
C GLU A 18 -9.23 -0.08 -10.24
N LEU A 19 -8.20 -0.07 -9.41
CA LEU A 19 -8.31 0.30 -8.00
C LEU A 19 -8.79 1.76 -7.84
N VAL A 20 -8.16 2.70 -8.56
CA VAL A 20 -8.57 4.13 -8.54
C VAL A 20 -10.02 4.28 -8.99
N ARG A 21 -10.46 3.51 -9.98
CA ARG A 21 -11.86 3.52 -10.43
C ARG A 21 -12.81 2.98 -9.35
N HIS A 22 -12.43 1.92 -8.63
CA HIS A 22 -13.20 1.37 -7.51
C HIS A 22 -13.34 2.40 -6.39
N PHE A 23 -12.25 3.01 -5.92
CA PHE A 23 -12.30 4.03 -4.87
C PHE A 23 -12.86 5.38 -5.35
N GLY A 24 -12.89 5.64 -6.65
CA GLY A 24 -13.30 6.91 -7.25
C GLY A 24 -12.26 8.03 -7.08
N GLN A 25 -11.11 7.72 -6.48
CA GLN A 25 -9.99 8.62 -6.20
C GLN A 25 -8.70 7.80 -6.00
N VAL A 26 -7.56 8.47 -5.95
CA VAL A 26 -6.32 7.84 -5.50
C VAL A 26 -6.48 7.49 -4.02
N PRO A 27 -6.37 6.21 -3.62
CA PRO A 27 -6.60 5.82 -2.23
C PRO A 27 -5.45 6.30 -1.35
N SER A 28 -5.77 6.99 -0.26
CA SER A 28 -4.79 7.34 0.79
C SER A 28 -4.46 6.16 1.70
N PHE A 29 -5.38 5.19 1.82
CA PHE A 29 -5.33 4.11 2.82
C PHE A 29 -5.21 4.61 4.26
N HIS A 30 -5.69 5.81 4.55
CA HIS A 30 -5.75 6.32 5.92
C HIS A 30 -6.64 5.40 6.77
N ASP A 31 -6.14 4.99 7.93
CA ASP A 31 -6.73 4.01 8.85
C ASP A 31 -6.91 2.60 8.26
N ALA A 32 -6.27 2.27 7.13
CA ALA A 32 -6.33 0.92 6.58
C ALA A 32 -5.63 -0.08 7.52
N GLU A 33 -6.13 -1.31 7.53
CA GLU A 33 -5.54 -2.40 8.32
C GLU A 33 -4.67 -3.30 7.46
N THR A 34 -3.45 -3.59 7.92
CA THR A 34 -2.59 -4.60 7.32
C THR A 34 -3.04 -5.98 7.78
N LEU A 35 -3.64 -6.73 6.87
CA LEU A 35 -4.12 -8.10 7.10
C LEU A 35 -2.95 -9.09 7.07
N SER A 36 -2.01 -8.91 6.14
CA SER A 36 -0.84 -9.79 6.02
C SER A 36 0.30 -9.14 5.25
N LEU A 37 1.53 -9.48 5.65
CA LEU A 37 2.75 -9.21 4.89
C LEU A 37 3.54 -10.52 4.72
N HIS A 38 3.69 -10.98 3.48
CA HIS A 38 4.47 -12.15 3.13
C HIS A 38 5.74 -11.73 2.38
N LEU A 39 6.90 -12.01 2.96
CA LEU A 39 8.20 -11.70 2.39
C LEU A 39 8.91 -12.98 1.93
N ASN A 40 9.12 -13.09 0.63
CA ASN A 40 9.82 -14.22 0.02
C ASN A 40 11.16 -13.75 -0.54
N ARG A 41 12.24 -14.51 -0.26
CA ARG A 41 13.58 -14.24 -0.83
C ARG A 41 13.59 -14.42 -2.35
N GLU A 42 12.82 -15.39 -2.85
CA GLU A 42 12.65 -15.68 -4.27
C GLU A 42 11.16 -15.74 -4.61
N GLY A 43 10.80 -15.27 -5.81
CA GLY A 43 9.41 -15.16 -6.22
C GLY A 43 8.68 -13.95 -5.61
N PRO A 44 7.35 -13.86 -5.81
CA PRO A 44 6.56 -12.72 -5.39
C PRO A 44 6.40 -12.66 -3.87
N SER A 45 6.55 -11.47 -3.31
CA SER A 45 6.09 -11.11 -1.96
C SER A 45 4.71 -10.46 -2.06
N SER A 46 3.98 -10.35 -0.94
CA SER A 46 2.66 -9.70 -0.95
C SER A 46 2.38 -8.90 0.31
N LEU A 47 1.70 -7.77 0.13
CA LEU A 47 1.11 -6.96 1.19
C LEU A 47 -0.41 -6.93 0.96
N ARG A 48 -1.20 -7.30 1.95
CA ARG A 48 -2.67 -7.24 1.90
C ARG A 48 -3.18 -6.21 2.90
N LEU A 49 -3.99 -5.28 2.41
CA LEU A 49 -4.60 -4.23 3.20
C LEU A 49 -6.13 -4.29 3.09
N HIS A 50 -6.82 -4.07 4.19
CA HIS A 50 -8.23 -3.68 4.18
C HIS A 50 -8.34 -2.16 4.18
N GLY A 51 -8.92 -1.59 3.12
CA GLY A 51 -9.12 -0.15 2.98
C GLY A 51 -10.53 0.22 2.52
N TRP A 52 -10.88 1.49 2.65
CA TRP A 52 -12.19 2.05 2.30
C TRP A 52 -12.10 3.55 1.95
N VAL A 53 -13.20 4.12 1.48
CA VAL A 53 -13.39 5.56 1.35
C VAL A 53 -14.12 6.08 2.57
N ASN A 54 -13.50 6.99 3.34
CA ASN A 54 -14.23 7.78 4.31
C ASN A 54 -15.04 8.86 3.56
N THR A 55 -16.37 8.83 3.69
CA THR A 55 -17.25 9.77 2.96
C THR A 55 -17.35 11.15 3.62
N GLY A 56 -16.75 11.33 4.80
CA GLY A 56 -16.85 12.55 5.62
C GLY A 56 -18.23 12.78 6.22
N ARG A 57 -19.20 11.90 5.94
CA ARG A 57 -20.54 11.92 6.54
C ARG A 57 -20.49 11.19 7.87
N VAL A 58 -21.16 11.76 8.86
CA VAL A 58 -21.31 11.16 10.18
C VAL A 58 -22.71 10.58 10.30
N GLU A 59 -22.82 9.32 10.69
CA GLU A 59 -24.10 8.67 11.01
C GLU A 59 -24.61 9.11 12.38
N VAL A 60 -25.90 8.88 12.64
CA VAL A 60 -26.52 9.18 13.94
C VAL A 60 -25.90 8.27 15.00
N GLY A 61 -24.85 8.73 15.66
CA GLY A 61 -24.04 7.91 16.56
C GLY A 61 -22.55 8.23 16.60
N SER A 62 -22.08 9.23 15.85
CA SER A 62 -20.67 9.71 15.80
C SER A 62 -19.67 8.82 15.03
N GLU A 63 -20.16 7.84 14.28
CA GLU A 63 -19.33 7.04 13.38
C GLU A 63 -19.32 7.62 11.96
N PHE A 64 -18.15 7.63 11.32
CA PHE A 64 -18.03 8.02 9.92
C PHE A 64 -18.61 6.93 9.01
N VAL A 65 -19.34 7.34 7.97
CA VAL A 65 -19.82 6.41 6.95
C VAL A 65 -18.63 6.04 6.05
N LEU A 66 -18.24 4.78 6.12
CA LEU A 66 -17.20 4.16 5.30
C LEU A 66 -17.87 3.48 4.10
N ASP A 67 -17.33 3.69 2.90
CA ASP A 67 -17.87 3.14 1.66
C ASP A 67 -16.76 2.45 0.85
N ARG A 68 -17.15 1.59 -0.10
CA ARG A 68 -16.25 0.95 -1.06
C ARG A 68 -15.09 0.17 -0.43
N HIS A 69 -15.38 -0.53 0.66
CA HIS A 69 -14.42 -1.44 1.26
C HIS A 69 -13.82 -2.39 0.21
N ALA A 70 -12.52 -2.63 0.32
CA ALA A 70 -11.84 -3.63 -0.47
C ALA A 70 -10.66 -4.21 0.29
N ILE A 71 -10.37 -5.48 0.02
CA ILE A 71 -9.12 -6.11 0.35
C ILE A 71 -8.18 -5.93 -0.84
N VAL A 72 -7.14 -5.15 -0.66
CA VAL A 72 -6.18 -4.78 -1.71
C VAL A 72 -4.90 -5.58 -1.50
N THR A 73 -4.49 -6.31 -2.54
CA THR A 73 -3.24 -7.07 -2.53
C THR A 73 -2.23 -6.38 -3.44
N PHE A 74 -1.12 -5.95 -2.86
CA PHE A 74 0.07 -5.51 -3.59
C PHE A 74 1.00 -6.71 -3.74
N THR A 75 1.19 -7.17 -4.98
CA THR A 75 2.20 -8.17 -5.33
C THR A 75 3.50 -7.47 -5.63
N LEU A 76 4.58 -7.89 -4.97
CA LEU A 76 5.90 -7.27 -4.99
C LEU A 76 6.90 -8.23 -5.62
N GLU A 77 7.53 -7.85 -6.73
CA GLU A 77 8.60 -8.66 -7.34
C GLU A 77 9.95 -7.98 -7.24
N GLY A 78 11.00 -8.78 -7.07
CA GLY A 78 12.37 -8.29 -6.94
C GLY A 78 12.55 -7.38 -5.72
N LEU A 79 12.05 -7.81 -4.56
CA LEU A 79 12.23 -7.11 -3.30
C LEU A 79 13.74 -6.97 -3.01
N MET A 80 14.19 -5.76 -2.71
CA MET A 80 15.63 -5.47 -2.57
C MET A 80 16.00 -4.63 -1.36
N ASP A 81 15.04 -3.88 -0.81
CA ASP A 81 15.24 -3.04 0.37
C ASP A 81 13.97 -3.02 1.19
N LEU A 82 14.11 -3.05 2.51
CA LEU A 82 13.00 -2.85 3.43
C LEU A 82 13.51 -2.31 4.76
N GLN A 83 12.68 -1.52 5.42
CA GLN A 83 12.84 -1.17 6.82
C GLN A 83 11.45 -1.15 7.42
N LEU A 84 11.20 -2.06 8.34
CA LEU A 84 9.92 -2.23 9.01
C LEU A 84 10.12 -2.00 10.50
N ASP A 85 9.14 -1.38 11.14
CA ASP A 85 9.08 -1.24 12.58
C ASP A 85 7.67 -1.57 13.08
N GLY A 86 7.59 -1.95 14.36
CA GLY A 86 6.34 -2.31 15.00
C GLY A 86 5.73 -3.62 14.50
N PHE A 87 4.93 -4.23 15.37
CA PHE A 87 4.01 -5.31 15.02
C PHE A 87 3.07 -5.47 16.21
N SER A 88 1.77 -5.45 15.97
CA SER A 88 0.78 -5.50 17.05
C SER A 88 -0.36 -6.45 16.71
N ILE A 89 -1.24 -6.67 17.69
CA ILE A 89 -2.49 -7.42 17.53
C ILE A 89 -3.43 -6.76 16.51
N GLN A 90 -3.22 -5.48 16.23
CA GLN A 90 -3.86 -4.74 15.15
C GLN A 90 -2.79 -3.89 14.46
N ASN A 91 -2.75 -3.89 13.13
CA ASN A 91 -1.75 -3.13 12.36
C ASN A 91 -2.45 -2.10 11.47
N VAL A 92 -2.67 -0.91 12.01
CA VAL A 92 -3.32 0.21 11.34
C VAL A 92 -2.27 1.20 10.83
N ILE A 93 -2.40 1.62 9.57
CA ILE A 93 -1.51 2.60 8.95
C ILE A 93 -2.17 3.98 8.90
N GLY A 94 -1.36 5.04 9.04
CA GLY A 94 -1.81 6.42 8.85
C GLY A 94 -2.10 6.75 7.40
N GLY A 95 -1.53 5.96 6.49
CA GLY A 95 -1.68 6.09 5.05
C GLY A 95 -0.70 5.18 4.32
N LEU A 96 -0.85 5.11 3.00
CA LEU A 96 0.08 4.44 2.11
C LEU A 96 0.55 5.39 1.03
N VAL A 97 1.86 5.56 0.93
CA VAL A 97 2.50 6.28 -0.17
C VAL A 97 3.10 5.27 -1.13
N LEU A 98 2.62 5.31 -2.38
CA LEU A 98 3.19 4.56 -3.49
C LEU A 98 3.97 5.55 -4.37
N ARG A 99 5.26 5.29 -4.60
CA ARG A 99 6.13 6.22 -5.35
C ARG A 99 7.29 5.51 -6.05
N ARG A 100 7.99 6.25 -6.92
CA ARG A 100 9.34 5.83 -7.37
C ARG A 100 10.28 5.85 -6.18
N ALA A 101 11.06 4.80 -6.03
CA ALA A 101 11.94 4.64 -4.88
C ALA A 101 13.03 5.73 -4.92
N PRO A 102 13.18 6.55 -3.87
CA PRO A 102 14.26 7.51 -3.80
C PRO A 102 15.61 6.78 -3.76
N ASP A 103 16.66 7.46 -4.21
CA ASP A 103 18.02 6.96 -4.02
C ASP A 103 18.40 7.10 -2.53
N ARG A 104 18.94 6.02 -1.97
CA ARG A 104 19.40 5.94 -0.58
C ARG A 104 20.83 5.38 -0.55
N PRO A 105 21.85 6.21 -0.87
CA PRO A 105 23.23 5.75 -0.97
C PRO A 105 23.74 5.03 0.28
N GLU A 106 23.28 5.45 1.46
CA GLU A 106 23.62 4.88 2.76
C GLU A 106 23.16 3.42 2.94
N ARG A 107 22.19 2.96 2.14
CA ARG A 107 21.64 1.59 2.21
C ARG A 107 22.23 0.63 1.18
N ARG A 108 23.03 1.13 0.23
CA ARG A 108 23.53 0.35 -0.93
C ARG A 108 24.26 -0.94 -0.57
N ASN A 109 24.98 -0.96 0.54
CA ASN A 109 25.74 -2.14 0.98
C ASN A 109 24.87 -3.34 1.36
N TYR A 110 23.56 -3.14 1.57
CA TYR A 110 22.63 -4.18 1.97
C TYR A 110 21.68 -4.60 0.84
N LEU A 111 21.73 -3.93 -0.32
CA LEU A 111 20.86 -4.23 -1.44
C LEU A 111 21.30 -5.51 -2.13
N ALA A 112 20.34 -6.38 -2.43
CA ALA A 112 20.60 -7.60 -3.19
C ALA A 112 21.03 -7.33 -4.65
N VAL A 113 20.65 -6.17 -5.18
CA VAL A 113 20.84 -5.74 -6.58
C VAL A 113 20.92 -4.22 -6.66
N ASP A 114 21.57 -3.68 -7.69
CA ASP A 114 21.70 -2.23 -7.86
C ASP A 114 20.33 -1.54 -8.02
N PRO A 115 20.09 -0.39 -7.37
CA PRO A 115 18.85 0.35 -7.48
C PRO A 115 18.65 0.89 -8.90
N LEU A 116 17.42 0.84 -9.40
CA LEU A 116 17.02 1.42 -10.68
C LEU A 116 16.06 2.60 -10.46
N PRO A 117 16.08 3.64 -11.33
CA PRO A 117 15.19 4.79 -11.21
C PRO A 117 13.70 4.44 -11.26
N GLN A 118 13.33 3.34 -11.90
CA GLN A 118 11.96 2.85 -12.00
C GLN A 118 11.51 1.98 -10.82
N ASP A 119 12.39 1.62 -9.90
CA ASP A 119 11.99 0.84 -8.72
C ASP A 119 10.86 1.55 -7.98
N ILE A 120 10.00 0.77 -7.35
CA ILE A 120 8.81 1.26 -6.67
C ILE A 120 8.99 1.06 -5.18
N GLU A 121 8.55 2.05 -4.42
CA GLU A 121 8.48 2.00 -2.98
C GLU A 121 7.03 2.10 -2.51
N ILE A 122 6.70 1.23 -1.56
CA ILE A 122 5.54 1.36 -0.70
C ILE A 122 6.04 1.86 0.65
N GLU A 123 5.49 2.97 1.12
CA GLU A 123 5.64 3.43 2.50
C GLU A 123 4.30 3.24 3.22
N LEU A 124 4.34 2.52 4.34
CA LEU A 124 3.27 2.41 5.32
C LEU A 124 3.52 3.49 6.36
N GLU A 125 2.73 4.54 6.35
CA GLU A 125 2.87 5.64 7.31
C GLU A 125 2.44 5.16 8.70
N HIS A 126 3.23 5.50 9.72
CA HIS A 126 2.98 5.04 11.08
C HIS A 126 1.64 5.55 11.64
N CYS A 127 0.85 4.64 12.21
CA CYS A 127 -0.28 4.97 13.09
C CYS A 127 -0.31 4.04 14.31
N TYR A 128 -0.45 2.72 14.11
CA TYR A 128 -0.40 1.75 15.19
C TYR A 128 0.00 0.34 14.70
N GLY A 129 1.10 -0.20 15.21
CA GLY A 129 1.61 -1.52 14.79
C GLY A 129 2.63 -1.41 13.67
N LEU A 130 2.51 -2.27 12.66
CA LEU A 130 3.45 -2.37 11.53
C LEU A 130 3.47 -1.10 10.66
N ASP A 131 4.65 -0.54 10.46
CA ASP A 131 4.92 0.56 9.53
C ASP A 131 6.29 0.42 8.84
N GLY A 132 6.59 1.33 7.92
CA GLY A 132 7.91 1.44 7.30
C GLY A 132 7.88 1.41 5.78
N ILE A 133 8.99 1.01 5.16
CA ILE A 133 9.18 1.06 3.71
C ILE A 133 9.54 -0.30 3.12
N ILE A 134 9.05 -0.56 1.90
CA ILE A 134 9.39 -1.73 1.09
C ILE A 134 9.69 -1.27 -0.33
N ARG A 135 10.88 -1.62 -0.84
CA ARG A 135 11.30 -1.36 -2.23
C ARG A 135 11.29 -2.64 -3.04
N ALA A 136 10.66 -2.57 -4.21
CA ALA A 136 10.57 -3.65 -5.18
C ALA A 136 10.88 -3.17 -6.61
N ARG A 137 11.23 -4.10 -7.49
CA ARG A 137 11.41 -3.82 -8.93
C ARG A 137 10.09 -3.43 -9.59
N SER A 138 9.03 -4.11 -9.21
CA SER A 138 7.68 -3.89 -9.72
C SER A 138 6.64 -4.17 -8.64
N VAL A 139 5.49 -3.54 -8.82
CA VAL A 139 4.30 -3.71 -7.99
C VAL A 139 3.13 -3.94 -8.92
N ALA A 140 2.30 -4.94 -8.61
CA ALA A 140 1.02 -5.16 -9.26
C ALA A 140 -0.08 -5.17 -8.19
N ILE A 141 -1.26 -4.69 -8.55
CA ILE A 141 -2.41 -4.58 -7.64
C ILE A 141 -3.52 -5.52 -8.11
N THR A 142 -4.10 -6.25 -7.16
CA THR A 142 -5.43 -6.84 -7.28
C THR A 142 -6.27 -6.43 -6.08
N PHE A 143 -7.59 -6.51 -6.20
CA PHE A 143 -8.47 -6.24 -5.07
C PHE A 143 -9.78 -7.01 -5.17
N GLU A 144 -10.38 -7.23 -4.00
CA GLU A 144 -11.69 -7.84 -3.83
C GLU A 144 -12.59 -6.87 -3.07
N PRO A 145 -13.72 -6.43 -3.63
CA PRO A 145 -14.67 -5.57 -2.91
C PRO A 145 -15.29 -6.29 -1.71
N GLY A 146 -15.34 -5.62 -0.57
CA GLY A 146 -15.94 -6.16 0.65
C GLY A 146 -15.08 -5.98 1.89
N LEU A 147 -15.57 -6.59 2.97
CA LEU A 147 -14.89 -6.66 4.26
C LEU A 147 -14.00 -7.92 4.34
N PRO A 148 -12.97 -7.93 5.20
CA PRO A 148 -12.22 -9.12 5.56
C PRO A 148 -13.15 -10.23 6.03
N ASP A 149 -12.84 -11.49 5.69
CA ASP A 149 -13.53 -12.66 6.23
C ASP A 149 -12.68 -13.38 7.30
N GLY A 150 -13.18 -14.50 7.82
CA GLY A 150 -12.50 -15.25 8.88
C GLY A 150 -11.12 -15.84 8.52
N HIS A 151 -10.70 -15.78 7.25
CA HIS A 151 -9.36 -16.17 6.79
C HIS A 151 -8.40 -14.98 6.73
N ASP A 152 -8.91 -13.77 6.92
CA ASP A 152 -8.17 -12.51 6.84
C ASP A 152 -7.90 -11.86 8.21
N ALA A 153 -8.47 -12.43 9.28
CA ALA A 153 -8.40 -11.95 10.66
C ALA A 153 -7.46 -12.78 11.55
#